data_AF-Q9NL52-F1
#
_entry.id   AF-Q9NL52-F1
#
_cell.length_a   1.000
_cell.length_b   1.000
_cell.length_c   1.000
_cell.angle_alpha   90.00
_cell.angle_beta   90.00
_cell.angle_gamma   90.00
#
_symmetry.space_group_name_H-M   'P 1'
#
loop_
_entity.id
_entity.type
_entity.pdbx_description
1 polymer ?
#
loop_
_entity_poly.entity_id
_entity_poly.type
_entity_poly.pdbx_seq_one_letter_code
_entity_poly.pdbx_strand_id
1 'polypeptide(L)'
;NSILITRSYQQLRQIFAEYEALTGKDIEDSIKKEFSGSIEKGMLAIAKCVKSKVGFFAERLYYSMKGIGTNDKTLIRIVVSRSEIDLGDIKQAFLEKYGKSLETWIADDTSGDYKKALLTLVDK
;
A
#
# COMPACT_ATOMS: atom_id res chain seq x y z
N ASN A 1 -11.18 17.94 8.23
CA ASN A 1 -9.97 17.16 8.55
C ASN A 1 -10.06 16.25 9.78
N SER A 2 -10.95 16.43 10.77
CA SER A 2 -10.95 15.55 11.95
C SER A 2 -11.54 14.14 11.72
N ILE A 3 -12.46 13.97 10.76
CA ILE A 3 -13.18 12.70 10.58
C ILE A 3 -12.22 11.54 10.24
N LEU A 4 -11.34 11.73 9.25
CA LEU A 4 -10.38 10.70 8.81
C LEU A 4 -9.40 10.26 9.89
N ILE A 5 -9.12 11.12 10.88
CA ILE A 5 -8.10 10.88 11.92
C ILE A 5 -8.69 10.51 13.29
N THR A 6 -10.01 10.67 13.49
CA THR A 6 -10.66 10.44 14.80
C THR A 6 -11.68 9.31 14.84
N ARG A 7 -12.09 8.76 13.69
CA ARG A 7 -13.10 7.69 13.62
C ARG A 7 -12.45 6.31 13.47
N SER A 8 -13.14 5.28 13.95
CA SER A 8 -12.70 3.89 13.79
C SER A 8 -12.72 3.48 12.31
N TYR A 9 -11.93 2.47 11.93
CA TYR A 9 -11.88 1.99 10.55
C TYR A 9 -13.23 1.47 10.07
N GLN A 10 -14.01 0.83 10.95
CA GLN A 10 -15.35 0.35 10.62
C GLN A 10 -16.28 1.51 10.28
N GLN A 11 -16.30 2.57 11.10
CA GLN A 11 -17.08 3.77 10.81
C GLN A 11 -16.61 4.46 9.54
N LEU A 12 -15.30 4.57 9.32
CA LEU A 12 -14.77 5.20 8.11
C LEU A 12 -15.16 4.45 6.84
N ARG A 13 -15.17 3.11 6.86
CA ARG A 13 -15.65 2.32 5.71
C ARG A 13 -17.11 2.61 5.39
N GLN A 14 -17.97 2.68 6.40
CA GLN A 14 -19.37 3.04 6.19
C GLN A 14 -19.50 4.46 5.67
N ILE A 15 -18.77 5.41 6.24
CA ILE A 15 -18.75 6.80 5.76
C ILE A 15 -18.31 6.89 4.30
N PHE A 16 -17.29 6.12 3.89
CA PHE A 16 -16.84 6.11 2.50
C PHE A 16 -17.88 5.53 1.55
N ALA A 17 -18.55 4.43 1.95
CA ALA A 17 -19.63 3.83 1.16
C ALA A 17 -20.82 4.80 1.01
N GLU A 18 -21.26 5.43 2.10
CA GLU A 18 -22.34 6.42 2.06
C GLU A 18 -21.95 7.68 1.28
N TYR A 19 -20.70 8.13 1.40
CA TYR A 19 -20.19 9.25 0.61
C TYR A 19 -20.25 8.96 -0.90
N GLU A 20 -19.83 7.78 -1.32
CA GLU A 20 -19.92 7.36 -2.72
C GLU A 20 -21.37 7.23 -3.18
N ALA A 21 -22.26 6.64 -2.37
CA ALA A 21 -23.68 6.52 -2.68
C ALA A 21 -24.37 7.88 -2.87
N LEU A 22 -24.03 8.87 -2.04
CA LEU A 22 -24.63 10.21 -2.09
C LEU A 22 -24.05 11.11 -3.19
N THR A 23 -22.77 10.94 -3.53
CA THR A 23 -22.04 11.88 -4.41
C THR A 23 -21.65 11.30 -5.76
N GLY A 24 -21.70 9.97 -5.90
CA GLY A 24 -21.21 9.23 -7.07
C GLY A 24 -19.69 9.28 -7.24
N LYS A 25 -18.93 9.65 -6.20
CA LYS A 25 -17.47 9.81 -6.27
C LYS A 25 -16.77 9.00 -5.19
N ASP A 26 -15.69 8.32 -5.58
CA ASP A 26 -14.81 7.67 -4.63
C ASP A 26 -14.08 8.71 -3.76
N ILE A 27 -13.97 8.41 -2.46
CA ILE A 27 -13.32 9.33 -1.50
C ILE A 27 -11.87 9.64 -1.86
N GLU A 28 -11.13 8.70 -2.45
CA GLU A 28 -9.73 8.92 -2.84
C GLU A 28 -9.64 9.92 -4.00
N ASP A 29 -10.57 9.88 -4.94
CA ASP A 29 -10.58 10.81 -6.07
C ASP A 29 -10.98 12.21 -5.63
N SER A 30 -11.93 12.32 -4.71
CA SER A 30 -12.24 13.59 -4.05
C SER A 30 -11.03 14.15 -3.30
N ILE A 31 -10.25 13.31 -2.59
CA ILE A 31 -9.02 13.77 -1.91
C ILE A 31 -8.00 14.30 -2.91
N LYS A 32 -7.72 13.58 -4.00
CA LYS A 32 -6.77 14.00 -5.05
C LYS A 32 -7.18 15.31 -5.72
N LYS A 33 -8.49 15.55 -5.84
CA LYS A 33 -9.03 16.76 -6.47
C LYS A 33 -8.90 17.99 -5.57
N GLU A 34 -9.17 17.84 -4.28
CA GLU A 34 -9.33 18.97 -3.35
C GLU A 34 -8.04 19.28 -2.56
N PHE A 35 -7.11 18.35 -2.45
CA PHE A 35 -5.86 18.53 -1.71
C PHE A 35 -4.64 18.29 -2.59
N SER A 36 -3.51 18.86 -2.17
CA SER A 36 -2.22 18.65 -2.83
C SER A 36 -1.08 18.39 -1.83
N GLY A 37 0.05 17.94 -2.36
CA GLY A 37 1.29 17.83 -1.60
C GLY A 37 1.23 16.83 -0.44
N SER A 38 1.78 17.20 0.72
CA SER A 38 1.89 16.28 1.86
C SER A 38 0.54 15.95 2.51
N ILE A 39 -0.42 16.88 2.47
CA ILE A 39 -1.75 16.67 3.05
C ILE A 39 -2.51 15.64 2.24
N GLU A 40 -2.53 15.79 0.91
CA GLU A 40 -3.12 14.82 -0.01
C GLU A 40 -2.54 13.43 0.22
N LYS A 41 -1.20 13.31 0.23
CA LYS A 41 -0.51 12.02 0.46
C LYS A 41 -0.89 11.38 1.80
N GLY A 42 -0.99 12.18 2.86
CA GLY A 42 -1.39 11.69 4.18
C GLY A 42 -2.84 11.19 4.21
N MET A 43 -3.78 11.96 3.67
CA MET A 43 -5.19 11.59 3.64
C MET A 43 -5.44 10.37 2.74
N LEU A 44 -4.79 10.30 1.57
CA LEU A 44 -4.87 9.14 0.68
C LEU A 44 -4.31 7.89 1.35
N ALA A 45 -3.20 7.99 2.09
CA ALA A 45 -2.66 6.85 2.82
C ALA A 45 -3.65 6.33 3.87
N ILE A 46 -4.33 7.22 4.60
CA ILE A 46 -5.36 6.82 5.57
C ILE A 46 -6.54 6.16 4.85
N ALA A 47 -7.07 6.79 3.80
CA ALA A 47 -8.21 6.28 3.04
C ALA A 47 -7.94 4.88 2.47
N LYS A 48 -6.78 4.69 1.82
CA LYS A 48 -6.36 3.39 1.29
C LYS A 48 -6.19 2.34 2.38
N CYS A 49 -5.55 2.68 3.49
CA CYS A 49 -5.40 1.76 4.64
C CYS A 49 -6.75 1.32 5.23
N VAL A 50 -7.72 2.23 5.30
CA VAL A 50 -9.07 1.93 5.78
C VAL A 50 -9.76 0.95 4.83
N LYS A 51 -9.70 1.20 3.52
CA LYS A 51 -10.30 0.31 2.51
C LYS A 51 -9.62 -1.06 2.50
N SER A 52 -8.30 -1.10 2.36
CA SER A 52 -7.50 -2.32 2.42
C SER A 52 -6.06 -2.02 2.81
N LYS A 53 -5.69 -2.38 4.05
CA LYS A 53 -4.31 -2.27 4.54
C LYS A 53 -3.35 -3.12 3.71
N VAL A 54 -3.78 -4.34 3.37
CA VAL A 54 -3.03 -5.28 2.51
C VAL A 54 -2.81 -4.67 1.13
N GLY A 55 -3.88 -4.18 0.50
CA GLY A 55 -3.80 -3.55 -0.83
C GLY A 55 -2.93 -2.28 -0.84
N PHE A 56 -2.95 -1.50 0.23
CA PHE A 56 -2.07 -0.34 0.40
C PHE A 56 -0.59 -0.74 0.42
N PHE A 57 -0.22 -1.76 1.20
CA PHE A 57 1.18 -2.20 1.25
C PHE A 57 1.63 -2.87 -0.05
N ALA A 58 0.77 -3.67 -0.69
CA ALA A 58 1.06 -4.25 -2.01
C ALA A 58 1.34 -3.15 -3.05
N GLU A 59 0.51 -2.10 -3.07
CA GLU A 59 0.72 -0.96 -3.96
C GLU A 59 2.03 -0.22 -3.67
N ARG A 60 2.35 -0.01 -2.38
CA ARG A 60 3.60 0.65 -2.00
C ARG A 60 4.85 -0.16 -2.34
N LEU A 61 4.79 -1.48 -2.22
CA LEU A 61 5.87 -2.36 -2.67
C LEU A 61 6.06 -2.23 -4.18
N TYR A 62 4.97 -2.24 -4.94
CA TYR A 62 5.03 -2.13 -6.39
C TYR A 62 5.69 -0.81 -6.80
N TYR A 63 5.22 0.32 -6.27
CA TYR A 63 5.83 1.62 -6.58
C TYR A 63 7.23 1.80 -5.98
N SER A 64 7.68 0.95 -5.05
CA SER A 64 9.06 0.98 -4.58
C SER A 64 10.04 0.34 -5.56
N MET A 65 9.57 -0.55 -6.45
CA MET A 65 10.40 -1.25 -7.45
C MET A 65 10.01 -0.88 -8.89
N LYS A 66 8.88 -0.20 -9.09
CA LYS A 66 8.43 0.21 -10.41
C LYS A 66 9.25 1.42 -10.90
N GLY A 67 9.94 1.25 -12.01
CA GLY A 67 10.59 2.35 -12.74
C GLY A 67 12.10 2.16 -12.82
N ILE A 68 12.83 3.26 -12.92
CA ILE A 68 14.29 3.24 -12.92
C ILE A 68 14.77 3.27 -11.48
N GLY A 69 15.47 2.21 -11.07
CA GLY A 69 16.01 2.04 -9.73
C GLY A 69 14.95 1.68 -8.69
N THR A 70 15.41 1.53 -7.46
CA THR A 70 14.60 1.01 -6.36
C THR A 70 14.53 2.03 -5.23
N ASN A 71 13.35 2.21 -4.64
CA ASN A 71 13.20 2.91 -3.37
C ASN A 71 13.46 1.94 -2.22
N ASP A 72 14.74 1.61 -2.00
CA ASP A 72 15.19 0.60 -1.03
C ASP A 72 14.64 0.87 0.37
N LYS A 73 14.63 2.15 0.79
CA LYS A 73 14.12 2.53 2.11
C LYS A 73 12.65 2.16 2.31
N THR A 74 11.84 2.20 1.26
CA THR A 74 10.42 1.79 1.34
C THR A 74 10.29 0.28 1.23
N LEU A 75 11.01 -0.35 0.31
CA LEU A 75 11.02 -1.80 0.14
C LEU A 75 11.41 -2.51 1.43
N ILE A 76 12.58 -2.19 1.98
CA ILE A 76 13.12 -2.77 3.23
C ILE A 76 12.15 -2.54 4.38
N ARG A 77 11.67 -1.29 4.57
CA ARG A 77 10.79 -0.97 5.69
C ARG A 77 9.51 -1.79 5.65
N ILE A 78 8.90 -1.97 4.49
CA ILE A 78 7.66 -2.74 4.38
C ILE A 78 7.94 -4.23 4.57
N VAL A 79 8.93 -4.80 3.86
CA VAL A 79 9.26 -6.23 4.00
C VAL A 79 9.56 -6.60 5.45
N VAL A 80 10.41 -5.82 6.14
CA VAL A 80 10.78 -6.09 7.53
C VAL A 80 9.61 -5.85 8.50
N SER A 81 8.88 -4.75 8.37
CA SER A 81 7.82 -4.43 9.35
C SER A 81 6.54 -5.24 9.19
N ARG A 82 6.35 -5.91 8.04
CA ARG A 82 5.14 -6.70 7.75
C ARG A 82 5.39 -8.21 7.76
N SER A 83 6.64 -8.66 7.75
CA SER A 83 7.02 -10.09 7.60
C SER A 83 6.28 -11.02 8.55
N GLU A 84 6.07 -10.59 9.80
CA GLU A 84 5.43 -11.40 10.85
C GLU A 84 3.98 -10.97 11.15
N ILE A 85 3.37 -10.15 10.29
CA ILE A 85 2.02 -9.61 10.52
C ILE A 85 1.04 -10.05 9.44
N ASP A 86 1.29 -9.66 8.20
CA ASP A 86 0.37 -9.89 7.08
C ASP A 86 1.08 -9.94 5.72
N LEU A 87 2.39 -10.22 5.70
CA LEU A 87 3.16 -10.25 4.45
C LEU A 87 2.63 -11.31 3.47
N GLY A 88 2.14 -12.46 3.97
CA GLY A 88 1.47 -13.47 3.14
C GLY A 88 0.28 -12.91 2.36
N ASP A 89 -0.63 -12.21 3.04
CA ASP A 89 -1.78 -11.57 2.40
C ASP A 89 -1.34 -10.47 1.43
N ILE A 90 -0.30 -9.70 1.77
CA ILE A 90 0.27 -8.66 0.91
C ILE A 90 0.83 -9.28 -0.37
N LYS A 91 1.54 -10.41 -0.29
CA LYS A 91 2.07 -11.13 -1.45
C LYS A 91 0.95 -11.59 -2.38
N GLN A 92 -0.13 -12.15 -1.81
CA GLN A 92 -1.27 -12.61 -2.57
C GLN A 92 -1.95 -11.43 -3.30
N ALA A 93 -2.27 -10.35 -2.59
CA ALA A 93 -2.87 -9.16 -3.19
C ALA A 93 -1.95 -8.49 -4.23
N PHE A 94 -0.63 -8.54 -4.02
CA PHE A 94 0.35 -8.05 -4.98
C PHE A 94 0.32 -8.85 -6.27
N LEU A 95 0.34 -10.19 -6.16
CA LEU A 95 0.27 -11.09 -7.31
C LEU A 95 -1.03 -10.89 -8.11
N GLU A 96 -2.17 -10.84 -7.43
CA GLU A 96 -3.48 -10.62 -8.06
C GLU A 96 -3.53 -9.28 -8.80
N LYS A 97 -2.97 -8.22 -8.21
CA LYS A 97 -3.05 -6.86 -8.77
C LYS A 97 -2.03 -6.59 -9.88
N TYR A 98 -0.84 -7.20 -9.82
CA TYR A 98 0.28 -6.89 -10.70
C TYR A 98 0.73 -8.06 -11.60
N GLY A 99 0.10 -9.22 -11.48
CA GLY A 99 0.30 -10.38 -12.37
C GLY A 99 1.65 -11.08 -12.22
N LYS A 100 2.47 -10.68 -11.26
CA LYS A 100 3.81 -11.23 -11.00
C LYS A 100 4.10 -11.20 -9.50
N SER A 101 4.68 -12.27 -8.98
CA SER A 101 4.92 -12.41 -7.55
C SER A 101 5.90 -11.36 -7.00
N LEU A 102 5.76 -11.04 -5.71
CA LEU A 102 6.63 -10.09 -5.03
C LEU A 102 8.10 -10.54 -5.07
N GLU A 103 8.34 -11.84 -4.92
CA GLU A 103 9.65 -12.49 -5.00
C GLU A 103 10.30 -12.23 -6.35
N THR A 104 9.56 -12.40 -7.45
CA THR A 104 10.13 -12.17 -8.78
C THR A 104 10.44 -10.70 -9.00
N TRP A 105 9.61 -9.79 -8.50
CA TRP A 105 9.90 -8.36 -8.55
C TRP A 105 11.18 -8.00 -7.77
N ILE A 106 11.34 -8.51 -6.55
CA ILE A 106 12.55 -8.29 -5.74
C ILE A 106 13.78 -8.90 -6.44
N ALA A 107 13.64 -10.08 -7.03
CA ALA A 107 14.73 -10.78 -7.68
C ALA A 107 15.26 -10.05 -8.92
N ASP A 108 14.41 -9.32 -9.62
CA ASP A 108 14.75 -8.55 -10.82
C ASP A 108 15.30 -7.15 -10.48
N ASP A 109 14.80 -6.54 -9.41
CA ASP A 109 15.10 -5.15 -9.07
C ASP A 109 16.28 -5.00 -8.09
N THR A 110 16.70 -6.09 -7.43
CA THR A 110 17.78 -6.10 -6.44
C THR A 110 18.87 -7.13 -6.75
N SER A 111 20.05 -6.99 -6.15
CA SER A 111 21.19 -7.88 -6.41
C SER A 111 22.01 -8.21 -5.14
N GLY A 112 22.95 -9.15 -5.28
CA GLY A 112 23.89 -9.52 -4.22
C GLY A 112 23.22 -10.06 -2.96
N ASP A 113 23.86 -9.82 -1.81
CA ASP A 113 23.35 -10.29 -0.52
C ASP A 113 22.11 -9.53 -0.05
N TYR A 114 21.93 -8.30 -0.52
CA TYR A 114 20.70 -7.53 -0.30
C TYR A 114 19.47 -8.27 -0.85
N LYS A 115 19.53 -8.74 -2.11
CA LYS A 115 18.48 -9.57 -2.71
C LYS A 115 18.22 -10.83 -1.90
N LYS A 116 19.28 -11.57 -1.53
CA LYS A 116 19.14 -12.82 -0.75
C LYS A 116 18.44 -12.58 0.58
N ALA A 117 18.81 -11.50 1.28
CA ALA A 117 18.21 -11.13 2.56
C ALA A 117 16.73 -10.79 2.41
N LEU A 118 16.35 -10.00 1.39
CA LEU A 118 14.94 -9.68 1.14
C LEU A 118 14.12 -10.91 0.78
N LEU A 119 14.62 -11.77 -0.12
CA LEU A 119 13.92 -13.01 -0.50
C LEU A 119 13.74 -13.93 0.70
N THR A 120 14.76 -14.08 1.56
CA THR A 120 14.65 -14.87 2.79
C THR A 120 13.54 -14.37 3.73
N LEU A 121 13.25 -13.06 3.76
CA LEU A 121 12.17 -12.50 4.56
C LEU A 121 10.80 -12.67 3.92
N VAL A 122 10.74 -12.69 2.57
CA VAL A 122 9.50 -12.83 1.81
C VAL A 122 9.08 -14.29 1.65
N ASP A 123 10.05 -15.21 1.66
CA ASP A 123 9.82 -16.66 1.49
C ASP A 123 9.34 -17.37 2.78
N LYS A 124 9.35 -16.66 3.92
CA LYS A 124 8.76 -17.14 5.18
C LYS A 124 7.24 -17.04 5.17
#